data_AF-A0A928JKW9-F1
#
_entry.id   AF-A0A928JKW9-F1
#
_cell.length_a   1.000
_cell.length_b   1.000
_cell.length_c   1.000
_cell.angle_alpha   90.00
_cell.angle_beta   90.00
_cell.angle_gamma   90.00
#
_symmetry.space_group_name_H-M   'P 1'
#
loop_
_entity.id
_entity.type
_entity.pdbx_description
1 polymer ?
#
loop_
_entity_poly.entity_id
_entity_poly.type
_entity_poly.pdbx_seq_one_letter_code
_entity_poly.pdbx_strand_id
1 'polypeptide(L)'
;MKLFSKKNRAQHTGVQTAPKGSCRVHPFSALDRYSPQSVAEYELYASLREAVPVIDAALSKIVRLVGNFRLKAVNPAYQTTLDDFVKGVSVGAGGVSLQTFICRYLDQLITYGVAVGEMIPSENLHGICGLYNAS
;
A
#
# COMPACT_ATOMS: atom_id res chain seq x y z
N MET A 1 55.40 -18.70 -41.33
CA MET A 1 54.01 -18.53 -40.88
C MET A 1 53.88 -18.86 -39.40
N LYS A 2 53.48 -17.89 -38.57
CA LYS A 2 52.82 -18.07 -37.26
C LYS A 2 52.12 -16.75 -36.96
N LEU A 3 50.81 -16.71 -37.24
CA LEU A 3 50.08 -15.46 -37.52
C LEU A 3 49.01 -15.11 -36.48
N PHE A 4 49.05 -15.65 -35.27
CA PHE A 4 48.12 -15.23 -34.21
C PHE A 4 48.74 -15.35 -32.81
N SER A 5 48.75 -14.24 -32.07
CA SER A 5 49.05 -14.20 -30.63
C SER A 5 47.76 -14.01 -29.84
N LYS A 6 47.58 -14.78 -28.76
CA LYS A 6 46.39 -14.74 -27.89
C LYS A 6 46.45 -13.49 -27.02
N LYS A 7 45.55 -12.54 -27.25
CA LYS A 7 45.38 -11.36 -26.39
C LYS A 7 44.80 -11.79 -25.03
N ASN A 8 45.53 -11.53 -23.95
CA ASN A 8 45.03 -11.71 -22.58
C ASN A 8 43.83 -10.77 -22.36
N ARG A 9 42.65 -11.33 -22.09
CA ARG A 9 41.50 -10.56 -21.62
C ARG A 9 41.81 -10.10 -20.21
N ALA A 10 41.92 -8.78 -20.01
CA ALA A 10 41.92 -8.19 -18.69
C ALA A 10 40.64 -8.66 -17.96
N GLN A 11 40.81 -9.15 -16.73
CA GLN A 11 39.69 -9.46 -15.85
C GLN A 11 38.86 -8.18 -15.69
N HIS A 12 37.61 -8.22 -16.11
CA HIS A 12 36.68 -7.12 -15.85
C HIS A 12 36.45 -7.08 -14.33
N THR A 13 37.09 -6.14 -13.65
CA THR A 13 36.76 -5.83 -12.25
C THR A 13 35.38 -5.17 -12.26
N GLY A 14 34.34 -5.98 -12.03
CA GLY A 14 33.03 -5.42 -11.70
C GLY A 14 33.19 -4.58 -10.44
N VAL A 15 33.00 -3.27 -10.55
CA VAL A 15 32.97 -2.38 -9.38
C VAL A 15 31.63 -2.63 -8.69
N GLN A 16 31.64 -3.51 -7.69
CA GLN A 16 30.50 -3.75 -6.82
C GLN A 16 30.42 -2.59 -5.81
N THR A 17 29.46 -1.68 -5.99
CA THR A 17 29.29 -0.44 -5.20
C THR A 17 28.57 -0.63 -3.86
N ALA A 18 28.41 -1.87 -3.37
CA ALA A 18 27.77 -2.14 -2.09
C ALA A 18 28.65 -3.05 -1.22
N PRO A 19 29.03 -2.65 0.02
CA PRO A 19 29.86 -3.48 0.89
C PRO A 19 29.09 -4.72 1.34
N LYS A 20 29.68 -5.90 1.14
CA LYS A 20 29.24 -7.14 1.78
C LYS A 20 29.70 -7.17 3.24
N GLY A 21 28.99 -6.44 4.09
CA GLY A 21 29.10 -6.57 5.54
C GLY A 21 28.32 -7.78 6.04
N SER A 22 28.97 -8.62 6.84
CA SER A 22 28.42 -9.80 7.52
C SER A 22 27.13 -9.44 8.29
N CYS A 23 26.11 -10.30 8.16
CA CYS A 23 24.72 -10.10 8.59
C CYS A 23 23.97 -8.96 7.87
N ARG A 24 23.74 -9.13 6.57
CA ARG A 24 22.70 -8.39 5.84
C ARG A 24 21.76 -9.40 5.20
N VAL A 25 20.68 -9.71 5.91
CA VAL A 25 19.48 -10.27 5.30
C VAL A 25 19.13 -9.33 4.15
N HIS A 26 19.23 -9.81 2.90
CA HIS A 26 18.95 -9.00 1.72
C HIS A 26 17.50 -8.48 1.82
N PRO A 27 17.20 -7.22 1.44
CA PRO A 27 15.85 -6.65 1.58
C PRO A 27 14.77 -7.45 0.83
N PHE A 28 15.17 -8.29 -0.13
CA PHE A 28 14.28 -9.19 -0.87
C PHE A 28 14.35 -10.67 -0.43
N SER A 29 15.05 -11.00 0.66
CA SER A 29 15.14 -12.38 1.14
C SER A 29 13.80 -12.99 1.57
N ALA A 30 12.79 -12.16 1.83
CA ALA A 30 11.41 -12.61 2.04
C ALA A 30 10.82 -13.23 0.75
N LEU A 31 11.22 -12.77 -0.44
CA LEU A 31 10.79 -13.36 -1.72
C LEU A 31 11.31 -14.78 -1.92
N ASP A 32 12.45 -15.14 -1.31
CA ASP A 32 13.02 -16.48 -1.42
C ASP A 32 12.13 -17.56 -0.76
N ARG A 33 11.17 -17.14 0.08
CA ARG A 33 10.21 -18.01 0.78
C ARG A 33 8.78 -17.87 0.26
N TYR A 34 8.56 -17.10 -0.81
CA TYR A 34 7.23 -16.85 -1.37
C TYR A 34 6.54 -18.15 -1.77
N SER A 35 5.34 -18.39 -1.22
CA SER A 35 4.45 -19.47 -1.64
C SER A 35 3.03 -18.96 -1.84
N PRO A 36 2.43 -19.06 -3.04
CA PRO A 36 1.22 -18.33 -3.42
C PRO A 36 -0.10 -18.80 -2.76
N GLN A 37 -0.08 -19.46 -1.60
CA GLN A 37 -1.29 -20.08 -1.00
C GLN A 37 -1.49 -19.89 0.51
N SER A 38 -0.69 -19.11 1.24
CA SER A 38 -0.99 -18.82 2.66
C SER A 38 -1.75 -17.51 2.85
N VAL A 39 -2.61 -17.50 3.87
CA VAL A 39 -3.25 -16.29 4.41
C VAL A 39 -2.16 -15.30 4.80
N ALA A 40 -1.98 -14.32 3.91
CA ALA A 40 -1.43 -13.00 4.14
C ALA A 40 0.08 -12.87 4.41
N GLU A 41 0.86 -12.80 3.32
CA GLU A 41 2.21 -12.23 3.36
C GLU A 41 2.15 -10.68 3.32
N TYR A 42 1.46 -10.06 4.28
CA TYR A 42 1.41 -8.59 4.41
C TYR A 42 2.81 -7.97 4.35
N GLU A 43 3.77 -8.60 5.04
CA GLU A 43 5.16 -8.18 5.04
C GLU A 43 5.81 -8.25 3.66
N LEU A 44 5.45 -9.23 2.83
CA LEU A 44 6.02 -9.37 1.49
C LEU A 44 5.57 -8.21 0.59
N TYR A 45 4.27 -7.95 0.55
CA TYR A 45 3.71 -6.88 -0.27
C TYR A 45 4.15 -5.50 0.22
N ALA A 46 4.25 -5.31 1.54
CA ALA A 46 4.84 -4.10 2.13
C ALA A 46 6.31 -3.93 1.74
N SER A 47 7.11 -5.00 1.86
CA SER A 47 8.53 -4.98 1.50
C SER A 47 8.74 -4.70 0.00
N LEU A 48 7.90 -5.27 -0.87
CA LEU A 48 7.94 -4.99 -2.30
C LEU A 48 7.63 -3.51 -2.59
N ARG A 49 6.62 -2.96 -1.92
CA ARG A 49 6.22 -1.56 -2.07
C ARG A 49 7.30 -0.59 -1.58
N GLU A 50 7.98 -0.94 -0.48
CA GLU A 50 9.12 -0.17 0.05
C GLU A 50 10.34 -0.26 -0.87
N ALA A 51 10.70 -1.47 -1.30
CA ALA A 51 11.94 -1.72 -2.02
C ALA A 51 11.88 -1.34 -3.51
N VAL A 52 10.68 -1.28 -4.10
CA VAL A 52 10.47 -1.01 -5.53
C VAL A 52 9.58 0.22 -5.71
N PRO A 53 10.16 1.44 -5.83
CA PRO A 53 9.40 2.69 -5.83
C PRO A 53 8.33 2.81 -6.93
N VAL A 54 8.50 2.13 -8.06
CA VAL A 54 7.51 2.14 -9.15
C VAL A 54 6.20 1.44 -8.73
N ILE A 55 6.28 0.44 -7.82
CA ILE A 55 5.09 -0.23 -7.29
C ILE A 55 4.30 0.74 -6.42
N ASP A 56 4.94 1.37 -5.44
CA ASP A 56 4.27 2.35 -4.57
C ASP A 56 3.66 3.52 -5.36
N ALA A 57 4.41 4.06 -6.33
CA ALA A 57 3.93 5.13 -7.18
C ALA A 57 2.75 4.70 -8.06
N ALA A 58 2.73 3.46 -8.56
CA ALA A 58 1.63 2.94 -9.36
C ALA A 58 0.36 2.74 -8.52
N LEU A 59 0.47 2.11 -7.35
CA LEU A 59 -0.66 1.92 -6.43
C LEU A 59 -1.23 3.25 -5.96
N SER A 60 -0.37 4.18 -5.54
CA SER A 60 -0.77 5.54 -5.16
C SER A 60 -1.45 6.30 -6.31
N LYS A 61 -1.01 6.12 -7.56
CA LYS A 61 -1.68 6.70 -8.73
C LYS A 61 -3.05 6.08 -8.97
N ILE A 62 -3.19 4.76 -8.84
CA ILE A 62 -4.49 4.08 -9.00
C ILE A 62 -5.48 4.65 -7.99
N VAL A 63 -5.14 4.65 -6.70
CA VAL A 63 -6.00 5.18 -5.63
C VAL A 63 -6.40 6.63 -5.90
N ARG A 64 -5.45 7.47 -6.32
CA ARG A 64 -5.71 8.88 -6.64
C ARG A 64 -6.58 9.06 -7.89
N LEU A 65 -6.42 8.22 -8.91
CA LEU A 65 -7.14 8.33 -10.19
C LEU A 65 -8.55 7.75 -10.14
N VAL A 66 -8.85 6.84 -9.21
CA VAL A 66 -10.24 6.42 -8.93
C VAL A 66 -11.11 7.62 -8.54
N GLY A 67 -10.50 8.65 -7.94
CA GLY A 67 -11.13 9.94 -7.72
C GLY A 67 -12.06 9.95 -6.51
N ASN A 68 -12.98 10.92 -6.52
CA ASN A 68 -13.89 11.17 -5.41
C ASN A 68 -15.31 10.70 -5.75
N PHE A 69 -16.09 10.46 -4.71
CA PHE A 69 -17.51 10.19 -4.83
C PHE A 69 -18.34 11.30 -4.17
N ARG A 70 -19.63 11.34 -4.50
CA ARG A 70 -20.62 12.16 -3.77
C ARG A 70 -21.77 11.26 -3.36
N LEU A 71 -22.17 11.35 -2.10
CA LEU A 71 -23.38 10.68 -1.63
C LEU A 71 -24.57 11.61 -1.83
N LYS A 72 -25.66 11.05 -2.36
CA LYS A 72 -26.94 11.76 -2.52
C LYS A 72 -27.94 11.16 -1.56
N ALA A 73 -28.42 11.97 -0.62
CA ALA A 73 -29.48 11.56 0.28
C ALA A 73 -30.77 11.33 -0.50
N VAL A 74 -31.49 10.25 -0.20
CA VAL A 74 -32.80 9.97 -0.81
C VAL A 74 -33.81 11.05 -0.43
N ASN A 75 -33.80 11.46 0.84
CA ASN A 75 -34.55 12.61 1.31
C ASN A 75 -33.62 13.85 1.36
N PRO A 76 -33.90 14.91 0.58
CA PRO A 76 -33.08 16.12 0.54
C PRO A 76 -32.89 16.79 1.90
N ALA A 77 -33.82 16.62 2.85
CA ALA A 77 -33.72 17.17 4.20
C ALA A 77 -32.47 16.69 4.96
N TYR A 78 -31.91 15.53 4.60
CA TYR A 78 -30.71 14.97 5.25
C TYR A 78 -29.42 15.17 4.46
N GLN A 79 -29.45 15.87 3.32
CA GLN A 79 -28.26 16.02 2.47
C GLN A 79 -27.13 16.74 3.23
N THR A 80 -27.45 17.81 3.96
CA THR A 80 -26.44 18.56 4.75
C THR A 80 -25.81 17.66 5.82
N THR A 81 -26.61 16.93 6.59
CA THR A 81 -26.11 16.00 7.61
C THR A 81 -25.23 14.90 6.99
N LEU A 82 -25.60 14.39 5.82
CA LEU A 82 -24.81 13.40 5.10
C LEU A 82 -23.49 13.98 4.59
N ASP A 83 -23.50 15.20 4.06
CA ASP A 83 -22.30 15.91 3.60
C ASP A 83 -21.34 16.19 4.77
N ASP A 84 -21.87 16.57 5.93
CA ASP A 84 -21.10 16.78 7.15
C ASP A 84 -20.46 15.49 7.64
N PHE A 85 -21.21 14.37 7.63
CA PHE A 85 -20.66 13.05 7.93
C PHE A 85 -19.53 12.65 6.96
N VAL A 86 -19.77 12.80 5.65
CA VAL A 86 -18.78 12.44 4.61
C VAL A 86 -17.49 13.23 4.80
N LYS A 87 -17.56 14.50 5.19
CA LYS A 87 -16.38 15.34 5.39
C LYS A 87 -15.75 15.18 6.78
N GLY A 88 -16.54 14.85 7.80
CA GLY A 88 -16.15 15.02 9.20
C GLY A 88 -15.93 13.73 9.99
N VAL A 89 -16.32 12.57 9.49
CA VAL A 89 -16.14 11.30 10.23
C VAL A 89 -14.66 11.02 10.50
N SER A 90 -14.32 10.68 11.73
CA SER A 90 -12.96 10.31 12.14
C SER A 90 -12.56 8.96 11.56
N VAL A 91 -11.30 8.83 11.12
CA VAL A 91 -10.75 7.61 10.51
C VAL A 91 -9.43 7.22 11.18
N GLY A 92 -9.46 6.14 11.96
CA GLY A 92 -8.31 5.69 12.77
C GLY A 92 -7.73 6.78 13.66
N ALA A 93 -6.41 6.78 13.84
CA ALA A 93 -5.74 7.66 14.81
C ALA A 93 -5.68 9.15 14.41
N GLY A 94 -5.94 9.51 13.15
CA GLY A 94 -5.79 10.91 12.72
C GLY A 94 -6.30 11.23 11.31
N GLY A 95 -6.96 10.29 10.65
CA GLY A 95 -7.65 10.57 9.40
C GLY A 95 -9.01 11.20 9.68
N VAL A 96 -9.52 11.95 8.70
CA VAL A 96 -10.87 12.53 8.72
C VAL A 96 -11.46 12.40 7.32
N SER A 97 -12.78 12.26 7.24
CA SER A 97 -13.62 12.04 6.05
C SER A 97 -13.76 10.59 5.59
N LEU A 98 -14.92 10.28 5.03
CA LEU A 98 -15.23 8.99 4.41
C LEU A 98 -14.31 8.72 3.21
N GLN A 99 -13.89 9.76 2.49
CA GLN A 99 -12.93 9.63 1.39
C GLN A 99 -11.59 9.05 1.90
N THR A 100 -11.08 9.50 3.05
CA THR A 100 -9.85 8.96 3.64
C THR A 100 -10.00 7.47 3.96
N PHE A 101 -11.13 7.08 4.54
CA PHE A 101 -11.43 5.67 4.84
C PHE A 101 -11.46 4.80 3.58
N ILE A 102 -12.17 5.23 2.54
CA ILE A 102 -12.28 4.48 1.28
C ILE A 102 -10.95 4.41 0.53
N CYS A 103 -10.16 5.50 0.50
CA CYS A 103 -8.84 5.48 -0.11
C CYS A 103 -7.91 4.47 0.57
N ARG A 104 -7.90 4.43 1.91
CA ARG A 104 -7.11 3.43 2.67
C ARG A 104 -7.62 2.02 2.47
N TYR A 105 -8.93 1.83 2.48
CA TYR A 105 -9.56 0.53 2.22
C TYR A 105 -9.17 0.00 0.84
N LEU A 106 -9.24 0.85 -0.19
CA LEU A 106 -8.84 0.48 -1.54
C LEU A 106 -7.34 0.19 -1.63
N ASP A 107 -6.49 1.01 -1.01
CA ASP A 107 -5.03 0.81 -0.97
C ASP A 107 -4.66 -0.54 -0.34
N GLN A 108 -5.31 -0.92 0.76
CA GLN A 108 -5.16 -2.23 1.38
C GLN A 108 -5.64 -3.36 0.46
N LEU A 109 -6.82 -3.19 -0.15
CA LEU A 109 -7.42 -4.21 -1.02
C LEU A 109 -6.53 -4.51 -2.23
N ILE A 110 -5.94 -3.49 -2.86
CA ILE A 110 -5.05 -3.68 -4.02
C ILE A 110 -3.64 -4.14 -3.62
N THR A 111 -3.17 -3.82 -2.42
CA THR A 111 -1.84 -4.23 -1.94
C THR A 111 -1.86 -5.67 -1.45
N TYR A 112 -2.89 -6.07 -0.69
CA TYR A 112 -2.92 -7.33 0.04
C TYR A 112 -3.99 -8.31 -0.45
N GLY A 113 -4.86 -7.90 -1.38
CA GLY A 113 -5.99 -8.71 -1.86
C GLY A 113 -7.17 -8.77 -0.88
N VAL A 114 -7.05 -8.15 0.31
CA VAL A 114 -8.08 -8.10 1.34
C VAL A 114 -8.03 -6.76 2.07
N ALA A 115 -9.18 -6.29 2.53
CA ALA A 115 -9.30 -5.11 3.38
C ALA A 115 -10.50 -5.26 4.33
N VAL A 116 -10.34 -4.79 5.56
CA VAL A 116 -11.40 -4.84 6.60
C VAL A 116 -11.66 -3.43 7.11
N GLY A 117 -12.93 -3.08 7.18
CA GLY A 117 -13.41 -1.81 7.69
C GLY A 117 -14.30 -2.01 8.90
N GLU A 118 -13.97 -1.37 10.01
CA GLU A 118 -14.77 -1.36 11.23
C GLU A 118 -15.51 -0.03 11.36
N MET A 119 -16.79 -0.12 11.75
CA MET A 119 -17.63 1.03 12.06
C MET A 119 -17.78 1.15 13.56
N ILE A 120 -17.41 2.30 14.10
CA ILE A 120 -17.47 2.56 15.54
C ILE A 120 -18.77 3.33 15.81
N PRO A 121 -19.73 2.75 16.56
CA PRO A 121 -20.95 3.44 16.91
C PRO A 121 -20.68 4.58 17.88
N SER A 122 -21.49 5.64 17.83
CA SER A 122 -21.49 6.69 18.84
C SER A 122 -21.92 6.14 20.20
N GLU A 123 -21.58 6.84 21.29
CA GLU A 123 -21.93 6.41 22.66
C GLU A 123 -23.44 6.20 22.86
N ASN A 124 -24.26 6.99 22.16
CA ASN A 124 -25.72 6.89 22.19
C ASN A 124 -26.30 5.88 21.19
N LEU A 125 -25.46 5.16 20.43
CA LEU A 125 -25.84 4.16 19.42
C LEU A 125 -26.76 4.68 18.29
N HIS A 126 -26.89 6.00 18.15
CA HIS A 126 -27.72 6.64 17.12
C HIS A 126 -26.93 7.07 15.88
N GLY A 127 -25.62 6.81 15.83
CA GLY A 127 -24.77 7.19 14.72
C GLY A 127 -23.43 6.46 14.72
N ILE A 128 -22.56 6.90 13.81
CA ILE A 128 -21.20 6.40 13.66
C ILE A 128 -20.25 7.53 14.07
N CYS A 129 -19.43 7.31 15.08
CA CYS A 129 -18.45 8.31 15.54
C CYS A 129 -17.08 8.15 14.86
N GLY A 130 -16.80 6.98 14.29
CA GLY A 130 -15.53 6.73 13.63
C GLY A 130 -15.54 5.51 12.72
N LEU A 131 -14.54 5.47 11.85
CA LEU A 131 -14.25 4.36 10.95
C LEU A 131 -12.81 3.91 11.17
N TYR A 132 -12.54 2.62 11.02
CA TYR A 132 -11.20 2.08 11.15
C TYR A 132 -10.90 1.09 10.04
N ASN A 133 -9.74 1.25 9.39
CA ASN A 133 -9.21 0.27 8.46
C ASN A 133 -8.32 -0.69 9.25
N ALA A 134 -8.79 -1.92 9.47
CA ALA A 134 -7.98 -2.93 10.11
C ALA A 134 -6.88 -3.39 9.14
N SER A 135 -5.67 -3.54 9.67
CA SER A 135 -4.44 -3.94 8.97
C SER A 135 -3.93 -5.24 9.56
#